data_AF-A0AAN8JL19-F1
#
_entry.id   AF-A0AAN8JL19-F1
#
_cell.length_a   1.000
_cell.length_b   1.000
_cell.length_c   1.000
_cell.angle_alpha   90.00
_cell.angle_beta   90.00
_cell.angle_gamma   90.00
#
_symmetry.space_group_name_H-M   'P 1'
#
loop_
_entity.id
_entity.type
_entity.pdbx_description
1 polymer ?
#
loop_
_entity_poly.entity_id
_entity_poly.type
_entity_poly.pdbx_seq_one_letter_code
_entity_poly.pdbx_strand_id
1 'polypeptide(L)'
;MDPANWGWNVQGDKFTLIMMDNNPAPNILLNRIHCNCSAQCNTLRCSCKKYGLECTGACGSCQDGNCDNMNQASILDENEDCF
;
A
#
# COMPACT_ATOMS: atom_id res chain seq x y z
N MET A 1 8.80 -11.90 26.78
CA MET A 1 9.34 -10.95 25.78
C MET A 1 9.32 -9.56 26.38
N ASP A 2 10.29 -8.72 26.07
CA ASP A 2 10.32 -7.34 26.53
C ASP A 2 9.42 -6.47 25.62
N PRO A 3 8.37 -5.81 26.15
CA PRO A 3 7.48 -4.93 25.38
C PRO A 3 8.23 -3.81 24.62
N ALA A 4 9.38 -3.36 25.14
CA ALA A 4 10.20 -2.34 24.49
C ALA A 4 10.72 -2.77 23.12
N ASN A 5 10.93 -4.07 22.90
CA ASN A 5 11.34 -4.61 21.60
C ASN A 5 10.23 -4.54 20.53
N TRP A 6 9.01 -4.18 20.92
CA TRP A 6 7.83 -4.12 20.06
C TRP A 6 7.21 -2.72 20.01
N GLY A 7 7.99 -1.69 20.35
CA GLY A 7 7.56 -0.30 20.24
C GLY A 7 6.68 0.19 21.38
N TRP A 8 6.67 -0.50 22.52
CA TRP A 8 5.96 -0.05 23.72
C TRP A 8 6.89 0.68 24.68
N ASN A 9 6.45 1.84 25.14
CA ASN A 9 7.03 2.52 26.28
C ASN A 9 6.24 2.15 27.55
N VAL A 10 6.93 1.59 28.53
CA VAL A 10 6.33 1.11 29.79
C VAL A 10 6.68 2.07 30.92
N GLN A 11 5.68 2.70 31.52
CA GLN A 11 5.83 3.59 32.67
C GLN A 11 4.92 3.13 33.81
N GLY A 12 5.49 2.34 34.73
CA GLY A 12 4.71 1.65 35.76
C GLY A 12 3.73 0.67 35.11
N ASP A 13 2.44 0.82 35.43
CA ASP A 13 1.36 -0.02 34.87
C ASP A 13 0.78 0.51 33.54
N LYS A 14 1.41 1.53 32.94
CA LYS A 14 0.94 2.13 31.68
C LYS A 14 1.83 1.74 30.51
N PHE A 15 1.17 1.37 29.41
CA PHE A 15 1.79 1.12 28.11
C PHE A 15 1.38 2.22 27.15
N THR A 16 2.35 2.90 26.56
CA THR A 16 2.11 3.91 25.52
C THR A 16 2.87 3.54 24.27
N LEU A 17 2.30 3.84 23.10
CA LEU A 17 2.97 3.68 21.82
C LEU A 17 4.17 4.61 21.73
N ILE A 18 5.29 4.10 21.23
CA ILE A 18 6.40 4.93 20.78
C ILE A 18 6.05 5.42 19.37
N MET A 19 5.81 6.73 19.24
CA MET A 19 5.56 7.33 17.93
C MET A 19 6.82 7.29 17.09
N MET A 20 6.70 6.96 15.80
CA MET A 20 7.80 7.11 14.86
C MET A 20 7.97 8.58 14.48
N ASP A 21 9.23 9.04 14.42
CA ASP A 21 9.58 10.37 13.89
C ASP A 21 9.52 10.40 12.36
N ASN A 22 9.65 9.24 11.72
CA ASN A 22 9.63 9.09 10.28
C ASN A 22 8.19 8.94 9.76
N ASN A 23 7.97 9.39 8.52
CA ASN A 23 6.72 9.13 7.83
C ASN A 23 6.45 7.62 7.74
N PRO A 24 5.17 7.21 7.77
CA PRO A 24 4.78 5.79 7.71
C PRO A 24 5.24 5.11 6.40
N ALA A 25 5.52 5.90 5.36
CA ALA A 25 6.09 5.45 4.11
C ALA A 25 6.87 6.59 3.43
N PRO A 26 7.77 6.28 2.47
CA PRO A 26 8.36 7.27 1.58
C PRO A 26 7.31 8.22 0.96
N ASN A 27 7.59 9.52 0.95
CA ASN A 27 6.67 10.55 0.43
C ASN A 27 6.18 10.26 -1.00
N ILE A 28 7.00 9.62 -1.83
CA ILE A 28 6.61 9.26 -3.19
C ILE A 28 5.46 8.24 -3.23
N LEU A 29 5.42 7.32 -2.26
CA LEU A 29 4.34 6.34 -2.13
C LEU A 29 3.06 7.02 -1.63
N LEU A 30 3.17 7.88 -0.61
CA LEU A 30 2.03 8.59 -0.02
C LEU A 30 1.34 9.53 -1.02
N ASN A 31 2.11 10.21 -1.86
CA ASN A 31 1.57 11.23 -2.77
C ASN A 31 1.20 10.69 -4.17
N ARG A 32 1.50 9.41 -4.47
CA ARG A 32 1.33 8.88 -5.83
C ARG A 32 0.89 7.42 -5.84
N ILE A 33 -0.21 7.17 -5.12
CA ILE A 33 -0.83 5.85 -4.98
C ILE A 33 -1.52 5.42 -6.30
N HIS A 34 -1.94 6.38 -7.14
CA HIS A 34 -2.60 6.10 -8.42
C HIS A 34 -1.95 6.88 -9.57
N CYS A 35 -1.97 6.28 -10.76
CA CYS A 35 -1.63 6.98 -12.00
C CYS A 35 -2.89 7.59 -12.64
N ASN A 36 -2.71 8.63 -13.45
CA ASN A 36 -3.78 9.24 -14.25
C ASN A 36 -3.65 8.86 -15.72
N CYS A 37 -3.15 7.66 -16.01
CA CYS A 37 -2.97 7.20 -17.37
C CYS A 37 -4.34 6.99 -18.05
N SER A 38 -4.45 7.48 -19.28
CA SER A 38 -5.59 7.22 -20.18
C SER A 38 -5.38 6.00 -21.09
N ALA A 39 -4.25 5.30 -20.94
CA ALA A 39 -3.83 4.16 -21.75
C ALA A 39 -3.52 2.96 -20.86
N GLN A 40 -3.25 1.79 -21.46
CA GLN A 40 -3.12 0.47 -20.78
C GLN A 40 -1.93 0.32 -19.79
N CYS A 41 -1.28 1.39 -19.35
CA CYS A 41 -0.19 1.35 -18.37
C CYS A 41 0.98 0.40 -18.73
N ASN A 42 1.19 0.12 -20.01
CA ASN A 42 2.17 -0.87 -20.47
C ASN A 42 3.62 -0.34 -20.57
N THR A 43 3.81 0.97 -20.55
CA THR A 43 5.13 1.63 -20.60
C THR A 43 5.49 2.34 -19.29
N LEU A 44 6.76 2.76 -19.16
CA LEU A 44 7.24 3.57 -18.03
C LEU A 44 6.67 5.00 -17.99
N ARG A 45 5.76 5.36 -18.90
CA ARG A 45 4.94 6.57 -18.77
C ARG A 45 3.89 6.43 -17.65
N CYS A 46 3.48 5.20 -17.33
CA CYS A 46 2.72 4.92 -16.13
C CYS A 46 3.62 5.10 -14.91
N SER A 47 3.23 5.99 -13.99
CA SER A 47 4.02 6.23 -12.79
C SER A 47 4.03 5.04 -11.85
N CYS A 48 2.94 4.27 -11.76
CA CYS A 48 2.93 3.05 -10.95
C CYS A 48 4.01 2.09 -11.45
N LYS A 49 3.98 1.77 -12.75
CA LYS A 49 5.00 0.90 -13.39
C LYS A 49 6.41 1.45 -13.25
N LYS A 50 6.60 2.77 -13.43
CA LYS A 50 7.90 3.44 -13.26
C LYS A 50 8.48 3.26 -11.86
N TYR A 51 7.64 3.24 -10.83
CA TYR A 51 8.06 3.07 -9.44
C TYR A 51 7.93 1.61 -8.94
N GLY A 52 7.68 0.66 -9.85
CA GLY A 52 7.56 -0.76 -9.50
C GLY A 52 6.29 -1.11 -8.73
N LEU A 53 5.25 -0.28 -8.83
CA LEU A 53 3.93 -0.52 -8.25
C LEU A 53 2.98 -1.07 -9.31
N GLU A 54 2.12 -1.98 -8.89
CA GLU A 54 0.98 -2.45 -9.69
C GLU A 54 -0.13 -1.38 -9.70
N CYS A 55 -0.84 -1.29 -10.81
CA CYS A 55 -2.04 -0.45 -10.89
C CYS A 55 -3.19 -1.14 -10.15
N THR A 56 -4.04 -0.33 -9.55
CA THR A 56 -5.31 -0.78 -8.96
C THR A 56 -6.47 -0.14 -9.74
N GLY A 57 -7.71 -0.52 -9.42
CA GLY A 57 -8.90 0.16 -9.93
C GLY A 57 -8.97 1.66 -9.58
N ALA A 58 -8.14 2.18 -8.66
CA ALA A 58 -8.06 3.61 -8.41
C ALA A 58 -7.29 4.39 -9.49
N CYS A 59 -6.58 3.70 -10.39
CA CYS A 59 -5.81 4.32 -11.47
C CYS A 59 -6.70 4.69 -12.66
N GLY A 60 -6.43 5.85 -13.28
CA GLY A 60 -7.21 6.49 -14.35
C GLY A 60 -8.09 5.57 -15.19
N SER A 61 -7.52 4.88 -16.18
CA SER A 61 -8.25 3.94 -17.05
C SER A 61 -8.23 2.47 -16.60
N CYS A 62 -7.71 2.17 -15.41
CA CYS A 62 -7.61 0.79 -14.91
C CYS A 62 -8.90 0.29 -14.24
N GLN A 63 -9.92 1.15 -14.10
CA GLN A 63 -11.25 0.78 -13.59
C GLN A 63 -11.95 -0.24 -14.48
N ASP A 64 -11.79 -0.14 -15.80
CA ASP A 64 -12.52 -0.96 -16.78
C ASP A 64 -11.77 -2.26 -17.15
N GLY A 65 -10.75 -2.65 -16.36
CA GLY A 65 -9.91 -3.82 -16.62
C GLY A 65 -8.94 -3.68 -17.80
N ASN A 66 -8.94 -2.53 -18.49
CA ASN A 66 -8.05 -2.24 -19.61
C ASN A 66 -6.69 -1.70 -19.15
N CYS A 67 -5.95 -2.52 -18.38
CA CYS A 67 -4.72 -2.09 -17.72
C CYS A 67 -3.71 -3.23 -17.56
N ASP A 68 -2.63 -3.19 -18.34
CA ASP A 68 -1.60 -4.24 -18.40
C ASP A 68 -0.71 -4.27 -17.15
N ASN A 69 -0.77 -3.23 -16.32
CA ASN A 69 0.00 -3.14 -15.06
C ASN A 69 -0.87 -3.48 -13.84
N MET A 70 -2.12 -3.90 -14.03
CA MET A 70 -2.98 -4.34 -12.94
C MET A 70 -2.75 -5.83 -12.68
N ASN A 71 -2.54 -6.21 -11.42
CA ASN A 71 -2.47 -7.61 -11.05
C ASN A 71 -3.89 -8.17 -10.97
N GLN A 72 -4.14 -9.24 -11.74
CA GLN A 72 -5.43 -9.92 -11.77
C GLN A 72 -5.68 -10.77 -10.51
N ALA A 73 -4.72 -10.86 -9.59
CA ALA A 73 -4.88 -11.48 -8.28
C ALA A 73 -5.53 -10.50 -7.30
N SER A 74 -6.82 -10.22 -7.49
CA SER A 74 -7.64 -9.68 -6.40
C SER A 74 -8.85 -10.58 -6.17
N ILE A 75 -8.91 -11.12 -4.96
CA ILE A 75 -9.95 -11.94 -4.33
C ILE A 75 -9.94 -13.43 -4.73
N LEU A 76 -8.94 -14.19 -4.30
CA LEU A 76 -9.28 -15.45 -3.67
C LEU A 76 -9.61 -15.10 -2.22
N ASP A 77 -10.90 -15.23 -1.90
CA ASP A 77 -11.42 -15.29 -0.54
C ASP A 77 -10.87 -16.57 0.09
N GLU A 78 -9.61 -16.53 0.52
CA GLU A 78 -9.05 -17.53 1.42
C GLU A 78 -9.60 -17.25 2.82
N ASN A 79 -10.87 -17.66 3.00
CA ASN A 79 -11.54 -17.99 4.25
C ASN A 79 -10.60 -18.01 5.47
N GLU A 80 -10.85 -17.17 6.47
CA GLU A 80 -10.89 -17.66 7.85
C GLU A 80 -11.81 -16.79 8.72
N ASP A 81 -12.86 -17.44 9.22
CA ASP A 81 -13.80 -16.93 10.21
C ASP A 81 -13.09 -16.26 11.40
N CYS A 82 -13.30 -14.95 11.59
CA CYS A 82 -13.08 -14.33 12.90
C CYS A 82 -14.29 -14.62 13.79
N PHE A 83 -14.24 -15.74 14.51
CA PHE A 83 -15.00 -15.94 15.76
C PHE A 83 -14.44 -15.08 16.89
#